data_AF-W0I1R1-F1
#
_entry.id   AF-W0I1R1-F1
#
_cell.length_a   1.000
_cell.length_b   1.000
_cell.length_c   1.000
_cell.angle_alpha   90.00
_cell.angle_beta   90.00
_cell.angle_gamma   90.00
#
_symmetry.space_group_name_H-M   'P 1'
#
loop_
_entity.id
_entity.type
_entity.pdbx_description
1 polymer ?
#
loop_
_entity_poly.entity_id
_entity_poly.type
_entity_poly.pdbx_seq_one_letter_code
_entity_poly.pdbx_strand_id
1 'polypeptide(L)'
;MFLCPSNPLVRDALSLMVEELSEKYEFDEFEFDFIRYPEIPSTYGTPLLNLALSPCFCEHCKAEALKHGLDLGEVRETFREIVEWHVEYLPNSYYCKDEDYLEAIYLEFTKEIIENELIKKWLEFRAEQIRIILKELSKIIRKNNPKAQISADLYPPSGSWLLGQDYKKLVEILDAVKIMIYVKPFRRSICRIPYETRIARKYLKNKPLILGLASWPPTTPEDIEEQLKLALDSPIDGVSFYSYGWTPEKNFLKIKELFKRWKI
;
A
#
# COMPACT_ATOMS: atom_id res chain seq x y z
N MET A 1 15.35 0.95 -3.67
CA MET A 1 15.42 2.23 -4.41
C MET A 1 14.02 2.48 -4.97
N PHE A 2 13.41 3.64 -4.72
CA PHE A 2 12.07 3.98 -5.20
C PHE A 2 12.17 5.03 -6.31
N LEU A 3 11.37 4.88 -7.36
CA LEU A 3 11.34 5.83 -8.48
C LEU A 3 10.29 6.92 -8.21
N CYS A 4 10.62 8.17 -8.56
CA CYS A 4 9.75 9.31 -8.32
C CYS A 4 8.61 9.38 -9.36
N PRO A 5 7.33 9.31 -8.98
CA PRO A 5 6.22 9.37 -9.93
C PRO A 5 6.05 10.75 -10.57
N SER A 6 6.62 11.81 -9.99
CA SER A 6 6.59 13.15 -10.58
C SER A 6 7.75 13.41 -11.55
N ASN A 7 8.75 12.51 -11.62
CA ASN A 7 9.85 12.65 -12.58
C ASN A 7 9.39 12.21 -13.98
N PRO A 8 9.44 13.08 -15.00
CA PRO A 8 9.01 12.73 -16.35
C PRO A 8 9.79 11.55 -16.94
N LEU A 9 11.10 11.45 -16.71
CA LEU A 9 11.91 10.34 -17.22
C LEU A 9 11.48 8.99 -16.64
N VAL A 10 11.03 8.97 -15.38
CA VAL A 10 10.49 7.75 -14.75
C VAL A 10 9.17 7.37 -15.40
N ARG A 11 8.27 8.34 -15.64
CA ARG A 11 6.98 8.09 -16.29
C ARG A 11 7.16 7.61 -17.72
N ASP A 12 8.09 8.20 -18.46
CA ASP A 12 8.42 7.79 -19.83
C ASP A 12 8.97 6.37 -19.87
N ALA A 13 9.94 6.05 -18.99
CA ALA A 13 10.52 4.71 -18.92
C ALA A 13 9.47 3.65 -18.56
N LEU A 14 8.59 3.91 -17.59
CA LEU A 14 7.52 2.99 -17.21
C LEU A 14 6.48 2.85 -18.32
N SER A 15 6.14 3.94 -19.01
CA SER A 15 5.20 3.92 -20.14
C SER A 15 5.74 3.08 -21.29
N LEU A 16 7.01 3.27 -21.66
CA LEU A 16 7.67 2.48 -22.70
C LEU A 16 7.72 0.99 -22.35
N MET A 17 8.03 0.65 -21.11
CA MET A 17 8.05 -0.75 -20.65
C MET A 17 6.65 -1.38 -20.73
N VAL A 18 5.61 -0.67 -20.26
CA VAL A 18 4.23 -1.16 -20.34
C VAL A 18 3.74 -1.26 -21.78
N GLU A 19 4.10 -0.31 -22.64
CA GLU A 19 3.77 -0.34 -24.06
C GLU A 19 4.40 -1.54 -24.75
N GLU A 20 5.71 -1.76 -24.56
CA GLU A 20 6.43 -2.90 -25.13
C GLU A 20 5.84 -4.24 -24.68
N LEU A 21 5.53 -4.41 -23.39
CA LEU A 21 4.89 -5.63 -22.89
C LEU A 21 3.50 -5.82 -23.48
N SER A 22 2.71 -4.75 -23.58
CA SER A 22 1.33 -4.81 -24.07
C SER A 22 1.22 -4.99 -25.58
N GLU A 23 2.25 -4.61 -26.36
CA GLU A 23 2.30 -4.85 -27.80
C GLU A 23 2.82 -6.25 -28.15
N LYS A 24 3.75 -6.79 -27.35
CA LYS A 24 4.40 -8.07 -27.63
C LYS A 24 3.65 -9.28 -27.10
N TYR A 25 2.84 -9.11 -26.05
CA TYR A 25 2.21 -10.22 -25.36
C TYR A 25 0.71 -9.98 -25.14
N GLU A 26 -0.08 -11.00 -25.45
CA GLU A 26 -1.46 -11.09 -24.98
C GLU A 26 -1.47 -11.71 -23.58
N PHE A 27 -2.31 -11.20 -22.68
CA PHE A 27 -2.44 -11.64 -21.30
C PHE A 27 -3.88 -11.39 -20.83
N ASP A 28 -4.34 -12.21 -19.88
CA ASP A 28 -5.68 -12.06 -19.29
C ASP A 28 -5.73 -10.92 -18.26
N GLU A 29 -4.60 -10.60 -17.63
CA GLU A 29 -4.51 -9.61 -16.56
C GLU A 29 -3.12 -8.95 -16.52
N PHE A 30 -3.10 -7.65 -16.24
CA PHE A 30 -1.90 -6.89 -15.87
C PHE A 30 -2.05 -6.41 -14.41
N GLU A 31 -1.28 -7.02 -13.50
CA GLU A 31 -1.27 -6.69 -12.07
C GLU A 31 -0.13 -5.71 -11.76
N PHE A 32 -0.45 -4.51 -11.26
CA PHE A 32 0.54 -3.54 -10.79
C PHE A 32 0.96 -3.84 -9.35
N ASP A 33 2.25 -4.11 -9.13
CA ASP A 33 2.85 -4.20 -7.79
C ASP A 33 3.65 -2.93 -7.44
N PHE A 34 3.76 -2.63 -6.14
CA PHE A 34 4.52 -1.51 -5.58
C PHE A 34 4.21 -0.12 -6.18
N ILE A 35 2.99 0.09 -6.69
CA ILE A 35 2.54 1.41 -7.13
C ILE A 35 2.17 2.30 -5.93
N ARG A 36 3.22 2.70 -5.19
CA ARG A 36 3.12 3.46 -3.94
C ARG A 36 4.46 4.12 -3.59
N TYR A 37 4.40 5.05 -2.66
CA TYR A 37 5.60 5.60 -2.04
C TYR A 37 6.22 4.65 -0.99
N PRO A 38 7.51 4.81 -0.63
CA PRO A 38 8.14 4.00 0.40
C PRO A 38 7.46 4.12 1.76
N GLU A 39 7.37 2.99 2.46
CA GLU A 39 7.29 2.98 3.92
C GLU A 39 8.66 3.39 4.47
N ILE A 40 8.68 4.34 5.41
CA ILE A 40 9.92 4.71 6.12
C ILE A 40 9.83 4.17 7.54
N PRO A 41 10.38 2.97 7.79
CA PRO A 41 10.51 2.48 9.15
C PRO A 41 11.63 3.25 9.85
N SER A 42 11.33 3.88 10.98
CA SER A 42 12.36 4.35 11.90
C SER A 42 12.35 3.48 13.17
N THR A 43 13.54 3.26 13.73
CA THR A 43 13.78 2.31 14.83
C THR A 43 13.06 2.69 16.13
N TYR A 44 12.63 3.95 16.25
CA TYR A 44 11.97 4.54 17.42
C TYR A 44 10.84 5.52 17.05
N GLY A 45 10.24 5.37 15.87
CA GLY A 45 9.31 6.38 15.35
C GLY A 45 7.88 6.26 15.84
N THR A 46 7.32 7.41 16.21
CA THR A 46 5.88 7.62 16.22
C THR A 46 5.35 7.60 14.76
N PRO A 47 4.04 7.37 14.55
CA PRO A 47 3.43 7.51 13.23
C PRO A 47 3.70 8.88 12.58
N LEU A 48 3.71 9.94 13.40
CA LEU A 48 3.93 11.30 12.93
C LEU A 48 5.37 11.53 12.43
N LEU A 49 6.37 11.03 13.16
CA LEU A 49 7.77 11.09 12.72
C LEU A 49 7.98 10.31 11.42
N ASN A 50 7.43 9.09 11.33
CA ASN A 50 7.55 8.28 10.11
C ASN A 50 6.93 9.00 8.89
N LEU A 51 5.81 9.70 9.09
CA LEU A 51 5.21 10.51 8.04
C LEU A 51 6.13 11.67 7.62
N ALA A 52 6.67 12.42 8.59
CA ALA A 52 7.53 13.58 8.37
C ALA A 52 8.85 13.25 7.67
N LEU A 53 9.34 12.01 7.80
CA LEU A 53 10.54 11.53 7.11
C LEU A 53 10.28 11.07 5.66
N SER A 54 9.01 10.86 5.27
CA SER A 54 8.61 10.32 3.95
C SER A 54 8.54 11.28 2.74
N PRO A 55 8.57 12.61 2.87
CA PRO A 55 8.52 13.50 1.70
C PRO A 55 9.76 13.42 0.79
N CYS A 56 9.56 13.81 -0.47
CA CYS A 56 10.63 14.08 -1.42
C CYS A 56 10.56 15.54 -1.87
N PHE A 57 11.71 16.21 -1.87
CA PHE A 57 11.85 17.63 -2.22
C PHE A 57 12.68 17.84 -3.49
N CYS A 58 12.74 16.86 -4.40
CA CYS A 58 13.42 17.02 -5.67
C CYS A 58 12.72 18.07 -6.55
N GLU A 59 13.42 18.59 -7.55
CA GLU A 59 12.90 19.62 -8.45
C GLU A 59 11.59 19.23 -9.14
N HIS A 60 11.43 17.95 -9.50
CA HIS A 60 10.22 17.46 -10.14
C HIS A 60 9.01 17.46 -9.19
N CYS A 61 9.18 16.99 -7.95
CA CYS A 61 8.12 17.03 -6.94
C CYS A 61 7.73 18.48 -6.64
N LYS A 62 8.69 19.40 -6.53
CA LYS A 62 8.42 20.83 -6.30
C LYS A 62 7.64 21.45 -7.45
N ALA A 63 8.11 21.25 -8.68
CA ALA A 63 7.46 21.78 -9.87
C ALA A 63 6.04 21.22 -10.03
N GLU A 64 5.84 19.93 -9.77
CA GLU A 64 4.52 19.31 -9.87
C GLU A 64 3.59 19.77 -8.73
N ALA A 65 4.06 19.79 -7.48
CA ALA A 65 3.25 20.27 -6.35
C ALA A 65 2.75 21.71 -6.54
N LEU A 66 3.59 22.61 -7.10
CA LEU A 66 3.18 23.98 -7.40
C LEU A 66 2.00 24.05 -8.39
N LYS A 67 1.95 23.13 -9.39
CA LYS A 67 0.79 23.05 -10.32
C LYS A 67 -0.50 22.63 -9.61
N HIS A 68 -0.39 21.96 -8.46
CA HIS A 68 -1.51 21.57 -7.61
C HIS A 68 -1.75 22.56 -6.46
N GLY A 69 -1.13 23.75 -6.51
CA GLY A 69 -1.32 24.79 -5.49
C GLY A 69 -0.70 24.45 -4.13
N LEU A 70 0.36 23.63 -4.12
CA LEU A 70 1.07 23.20 -2.92
C LEU A 70 2.54 23.66 -2.98
N ASP A 71 2.97 24.45 -2.00
CA ASP A 71 4.39 24.79 -1.82
C ASP A 71 5.07 23.73 -0.93
N LEU A 72 5.95 22.92 -1.52
CA LEU A 72 6.71 21.94 -0.75
C LEU A 72 7.76 22.56 0.18
N GLY A 73 8.11 23.83 0.01
CA GLY A 73 8.91 24.60 0.95
C GLY A 73 8.19 24.75 2.29
N GLU A 74 6.91 25.16 2.27
CA GLU A 74 6.10 25.24 3.49
C GLU A 74 5.92 23.85 4.12
N VAL A 75 5.64 22.82 3.31
CA VAL A 75 5.50 21.43 3.79
C VAL A 75 6.79 20.97 4.49
N ARG A 76 7.95 21.35 3.94
CA ARG A 76 9.25 21.03 4.53
C ARG A 76 9.42 21.67 5.90
N GLU A 77 9.03 22.93 6.06
CA GLU A 77 9.14 23.62 7.34
C GLU A 77 8.22 22.99 8.39
N THR A 78 6.98 22.68 8.04
CA THR A 78 6.06 21.95 8.91
C THR A 78 6.62 20.60 9.36
N PHE A 79 7.16 19.80 8.44
CA PHE A 79 7.76 18.52 8.82
C PHE A 79 9.09 18.67 9.57
N ARG A 80 9.84 19.73 9.32
CA ARG A 80 11.06 20.04 10.08
C ARG A 80 10.73 20.26 11.55
N GLU A 81 9.70 21.04 11.87
CA GLU A 81 9.27 21.29 13.25
C GLU A 81 8.88 19.99 13.97
N ILE A 82 8.12 19.12 13.29
CA ILE A 82 7.78 17.79 13.80
C ILE A 82 9.05 16.98 14.10
N VAL A 83 9.98 16.90 13.14
CA VAL A 83 11.21 16.13 13.30
C VAL A 83 12.07 16.69 14.44
N GLU A 84 12.25 18.01 14.51
CA GLU A 84 13.04 18.68 15.55
C GLU A 84 12.47 18.40 16.94
N TRP A 85 11.15 18.54 17.12
CA TRP A 85 10.50 18.19 18.40
C TRP A 85 10.75 16.73 18.77
N HIS A 86 10.56 15.81 17.81
CA HIS A 86 10.78 14.39 18.08
C HIS A 86 12.24 14.12 18.47
N VAL A 87 13.21 14.73 17.79
CA VAL A 87 14.65 14.57 18.09
C VAL A 87 15.04 15.21 19.43
N GLU A 88 14.42 16.31 19.81
CA GLU A 88 14.71 16.97 21.08
C GLU A 88 14.20 16.16 22.28
N TYR A 89 12.99 15.63 22.20
CA TYR A 89 12.29 15.10 23.37
C TYR A 89 12.23 13.56 23.46
N LEU A 90 12.25 12.84 22.33
CA LEU A 90 12.03 11.37 22.35
C LEU A 90 13.28 10.49 22.46
N PRO A 91 14.48 10.83 21.93
CA PRO A 91 15.66 9.95 21.99
C PRO A 91 16.08 9.56 23.41
N ASN A 92 15.76 10.39 24.40
CA ASN A 92 16.09 10.15 25.81
C ASN A 92 14.91 9.60 26.63
N SER A 93 13.77 9.31 25.99
CA SER A 93 12.57 8.78 26.65
C SER A 93 12.57 7.25 26.68
N TYR A 94 11.86 6.68 27.67
CA TYR A 94 11.60 5.24 27.67
C TYR A 94 10.64 4.89 26.52
N TYR A 95 11.04 3.98 25.64
CA TYR A 95 10.21 3.60 24.50
C TYR A 95 9.18 2.53 24.91
N CYS A 96 7.93 2.96 25.04
CA CYS A 96 6.79 2.11 25.35
C CYS A 96 6.16 1.49 24.09
N LYS A 97 5.51 0.34 24.26
CA LYS A 97 4.72 -0.34 23.21
C LYS A 97 3.41 -0.92 23.75
N ASP A 98 3.06 -0.61 24.99
CA ASP A 98 1.78 -0.99 25.56
C ASP A 98 0.63 -0.23 24.89
N GLU A 99 -0.58 -0.72 25.10
CA GLU A 99 -1.77 -0.24 24.42
C GLU A 99 -2.07 1.24 24.72
N ASP A 100 -1.87 1.69 25.96
CA ASP A 100 -2.11 3.07 26.39
C ASP A 100 -1.17 4.05 25.69
N TYR A 101 0.13 3.74 25.65
CA TYR A 101 1.10 4.55 24.91
C TYR A 101 0.80 4.58 23.40
N LEU A 102 0.46 3.44 22.81
CA LEU A 102 0.10 3.37 21.39
C LEU A 102 -1.16 4.19 21.09
N GLU A 103 -2.16 4.17 21.96
CA GLU A 103 -3.35 5.01 21.83
C GLU A 103 -2.98 6.50 21.83
N ALA A 104 -2.16 6.94 22.78
CA ALA A 104 -1.74 8.34 22.88
C ALA A 104 -1.02 8.84 21.60
N ILE A 105 -0.07 8.08 21.05
CA ILE A 105 0.64 8.49 19.82
C ILE A 105 -0.26 8.52 18.59
N TYR A 106 -1.28 7.65 18.50
CA TYR A 106 -2.24 7.67 17.40
C TYR A 106 -3.29 8.78 17.55
N LEU A 107 -3.64 9.18 18.78
CA LEU A 107 -4.48 10.35 19.03
C LEU A 107 -3.78 11.64 18.61
N GLU A 108 -2.51 11.81 18.97
CA GLU A 108 -1.68 12.94 18.51
C GLU A 108 -1.57 12.95 16.98
N PHE A 109 -1.22 11.81 16.38
CA PHE A 109 -1.15 11.67 14.93
C PHE A 109 -2.48 12.07 14.27
N THR A 110 -3.61 11.60 14.80
CA THR A 110 -4.93 11.93 14.29
C THR A 110 -5.22 13.43 14.39
N LYS A 111 -4.89 14.06 15.53
CA LYS A 111 -5.05 15.49 15.74
C LYS A 111 -4.24 16.30 14.71
N GLU A 112 -2.96 15.96 14.53
CA GLU A 112 -2.09 16.66 13.59
C GLU A 112 -2.62 16.56 12.16
N ILE A 113 -3.09 15.39 11.73
CA ILE A 113 -3.70 15.21 10.41
C ILE A 113 -4.99 16.03 10.27
N ILE A 114 -5.81 16.18 11.32
CA ILE A 114 -7.05 16.95 11.27
C ILE A 114 -6.77 18.45 11.21
N GLU A 115 -5.83 18.96 12.02
CA GLU A 115 -5.59 20.39 12.18
C GLU A 115 -4.66 20.96 11.11
N ASN A 116 -3.76 20.15 10.56
CA ASN A 116 -2.75 20.60 9.61
C ASN A 116 -3.22 20.46 8.15
N GLU A 117 -3.82 21.52 7.62
CA GLU A 117 -4.28 21.58 6.22
C GLU A 117 -3.17 21.35 5.20
N LEU A 118 -1.93 21.74 5.53
CA LEU A 118 -0.80 21.60 4.62
C LEU A 118 -0.38 20.13 4.48
N ILE A 119 -0.36 19.38 5.58
CA ILE A 119 -0.10 17.93 5.56
C ILE A 119 -1.22 17.20 4.79
N LYS A 120 -2.49 17.58 4.99
CA LYS A 120 -3.63 17.00 4.24
C LYS A 120 -3.48 17.22 2.74
N LYS A 121 -3.23 18.45 2.29
CA LYS A 121 -3.00 18.76 0.87
C LYS A 121 -1.81 18.00 0.30
N TRP A 122 -0.75 17.82 1.09
CA TRP A 122 0.41 17.05 0.66
C TRP A 122 0.12 15.54 0.51
N LEU A 123 -0.68 14.95 1.39
CA LEU A 123 -1.15 13.57 1.26
C LEU A 123 -2.04 13.40 0.02
N GLU A 124 -2.95 14.34 -0.22
CA GLU A 124 -3.79 14.37 -1.42
C GLU A 124 -2.96 14.48 -2.70
N PHE A 125 -1.95 15.35 -2.70
CA PHE A 125 -0.97 15.45 -3.78
C PHE A 125 -0.30 14.11 -4.06
N ARG A 126 0.22 13.43 -3.04
CA ARG A 126 0.84 12.10 -3.19
C ARG A 126 -0.13 11.07 -3.77
N ALA A 127 -1.35 11.02 -3.24
CA ALA A 127 -2.38 10.13 -3.78
C ALA A 127 -2.70 10.44 -5.25
N GLU A 128 -2.69 11.71 -5.62
CA GLU A 128 -2.93 12.16 -6.98
C GLU A 128 -1.81 11.77 -7.94
N GLN A 129 -0.55 11.86 -7.52
CA GLN A 129 0.58 11.41 -8.33
C GLN A 129 0.51 9.91 -8.66
N ILE A 130 0.14 9.08 -7.68
CA ILE A 130 -0.08 7.63 -7.88
C ILE A 130 -1.25 7.37 -8.82
N ARG A 131 -2.35 8.12 -8.68
CA ARG A 131 -3.51 8.00 -9.58
C ARG A 131 -3.16 8.38 -11.02
N ILE A 132 -2.40 9.46 -11.22
CA ILE A 132 -1.99 9.94 -12.55
C ILE A 132 -1.19 8.86 -13.27
N ILE A 133 -0.13 8.35 -12.64
CA ILE A 133 0.72 7.33 -13.28
C ILE A 133 -0.06 6.04 -13.55
N LEU A 134 -0.88 5.57 -12.60
CA LEU A 134 -1.72 4.39 -12.81
C LEU A 134 -2.65 4.59 -14.03
N LYS A 135 -3.28 5.77 -14.13
CA LYS A 135 -4.18 6.09 -15.23
C LYS A 135 -3.45 6.11 -16.58
N GLU A 136 -2.22 6.62 -16.63
CA GLU A 136 -1.41 6.64 -17.84
C GLU A 136 -1.05 5.25 -18.31
N LEU A 137 -0.48 4.43 -17.43
CA LEU A 137 -0.09 3.06 -17.74
C LEU A 137 -1.32 2.21 -18.12
N SER A 138 -2.43 2.39 -17.41
CA SER A 138 -3.68 1.67 -17.71
C SER A 138 -4.23 2.02 -19.10
N LYS A 139 -4.11 3.28 -19.55
CA LYS A 139 -4.54 3.66 -20.92
C LYS A 139 -3.75 2.90 -21.99
N ILE A 140 -2.44 2.73 -21.80
CA ILE A 140 -1.57 1.99 -22.72
C ILE A 140 -2.03 0.53 -22.78
N ILE A 141 -2.24 -0.10 -21.64
CA ILE A 141 -2.71 -1.50 -21.56
C ILE A 141 -4.07 -1.65 -22.24
N ARG A 142 -5.05 -0.79 -21.96
CA ARG A 142 -6.38 -0.87 -22.60
C ARG A 142 -6.35 -0.67 -24.11
N LYS A 143 -5.43 0.16 -24.61
CA LYS A 143 -5.27 0.42 -26.04
C LYS A 143 -4.74 -0.84 -26.75
N ASN A 144 -3.71 -1.47 -26.20
CA ASN A 144 -2.99 -2.56 -26.87
C ASN A 144 -3.59 -3.95 -26.52
N ASN A 145 -4.21 -4.07 -25.35
CA ASN A 145 -4.79 -5.31 -24.85
C ASN A 145 -6.18 -5.06 -24.20
N PRO A 146 -7.21 -4.72 -24.99
CA PRO A 146 -8.50 -4.23 -24.49
C PRO A 146 -9.32 -5.25 -23.68
N LYS A 147 -8.97 -6.54 -23.76
CA LYS A 147 -9.63 -7.62 -23.01
C LYS A 147 -8.94 -7.94 -21.68
N ALA A 148 -7.68 -7.55 -21.52
CA ALA A 148 -6.95 -7.80 -20.29
C ALA A 148 -7.59 -7.04 -19.12
N GLN A 149 -7.72 -7.71 -17.98
CA GLN A 149 -8.05 -7.06 -16.72
C GLN A 149 -6.86 -6.22 -16.23
N ILE A 150 -7.15 -5.16 -15.49
CA ILE A 150 -6.13 -4.36 -14.82
C ILE A 150 -6.36 -4.43 -13.32
N SER A 151 -5.38 -4.90 -12.58
CA SER A 151 -5.44 -5.01 -11.13
C SER A 151 -4.21 -4.41 -10.47
N ALA A 152 -4.23 -4.33 -9.14
CA ALA A 152 -3.06 -3.89 -8.39
C ALA A 152 -3.00 -4.52 -7.01
N ASP A 153 -1.76 -4.70 -6.56
CA ASP A 153 -1.39 -5.05 -5.20
C ASP A 153 -1.38 -3.80 -4.33
N LEU A 154 -2.43 -3.68 -3.50
CA LEU A 154 -2.61 -2.55 -2.61
C LEU A 154 -2.25 -2.91 -1.17
N TYR A 155 -1.63 -1.95 -0.49
CA TYR A 155 -1.43 -2.00 0.96
C TYR A 155 -2.80 -2.06 1.66
N PRO A 156 -2.90 -2.67 2.86
CA PRO A 156 -4.15 -2.69 3.62
C PRO A 156 -4.80 -1.29 3.73
N PRO A 157 -6.13 -1.17 3.51
CA PRO A 157 -6.80 0.12 3.41
C PRO A 157 -6.55 1.08 4.58
N SER A 158 -6.39 0.58 5.81
CA SER A 158 -6.16 1.42 6.99
C SER A 158 -4.88 2.27 6.93
N GLY A 159 -3.86 1.81 6.19
CA GLY A 159 -2.56 2.50 6.06
C GLY A 159 -2.21 2.92 4.65
N SER A 160 -2.97 2.51 3.63
CA SER A 160 -2.61 2.70 2.22
C SER A 160 -2.49 4.17 1.82
N TRP A 161 -3.31 5.04 2.41
CA TRP A 161 -3.32 6.48 2.15
C TRP A 161 -1.99 7.16 2.51
N LEU A 162 -1.26 6.67 3.50
CA LEU A 162 0.08 7.16 3.87
C LEU A 162 1.12 6.94 2.74
N LEU A 163 0.84 5.96 1.88
CA LEU A 163 1.71 5.55 0.78
C LEU A 163 1.21 6.07 -0.57
N GLY A 164 0.23 6.98 -0.58
CA GLY A 164 -0.40 7.52 -1.79
C GLY A 164 -1.40 6.56 -2.44
N GLN A 165 -1.77 5.46 -1.79
CA GLN A 165 -2.77 4.53 -2.31
C GLN A 165 -4.17 4.91 -1.78
N ASP A 166 -4.85 5.80 -2.48
CA ASP A 166 -6.24 6.15 -2.22
C ASP A 166 -7.19 5.17 -2.92
N TYR A 167 -7.76 4.23 -2.15
CA TYR A 167 -8.66 3.22 -2.68
C TYR A 167 -9.84 3.80 -3.47
N LYS A 168 -10.42 4.93 -3.04
CA LYS A 168 -11.57 5.54 -3.74
C LYS A 168 -11.19 5.94 -5.16
N LYS A 169 -10.00 6.53 -5.32
CA LYS A 169 -9.47 6.98 -6.61
C LYS A 169 -8.97 5.81 -7.46
N LEU A 170 -8.25 4.86 -6.86
CA LEU A 170 -7.63 3.77 -7.62
C LEU A 170 -8.66 2.76 -8.15
N VAL A 171 -9.73 2.47 -7.40
CA VAL A 171 -10.79 1.56 -7.89
C VAL A 171 -11.60 2.13 -9.04
N GLU A 172 -11.48 3.42 -9.38
CA GLU A 172 -12.08 3.96 -10.61
C GLU A 172 -11.33 3.49 -11.86
N ILE A 173 -10.05 3.12 -11.72
CA ILE A 173 -9.16 2.72 -12.82
C ILE A 173 -9.02 1.19 -12.90
N LEU A 174 -8.92 0.53 -11.75
CA LEU A 174 -8.70 -0.91 -11.64
C LEU A 174 -9.99 -1.72 -11.81
N ASP A 175 -9.89 -2.89 -12.43
CA ASP A 175 -10.97 -3.87 -12.51
C ASP A 175 -11.08 -4.69 -11.22
N ALA A 176 -9.93 -5.03 -10.63
CA ALA A 176 -9.81 -5.83 -9.41
C ALA A 176 -8.73 -5.26 -8.48
N VAL A 177 -8.77 -5.65 -7.21
CA VAL A 177 -7.72 -5.31 -6.23
C VAL A 177 -7.30 -6.56 -5.49
N LYS A 178 -5.98 -6.74 -5.33
CA LYS A 178 -5.40 -7.67 -4.37
C LYS A 178 -4.89 -6.92 -3.15
N ILE A 179 -5.39 -7.24 -1.96
CA ILE A 179 -4.93 -6.64 -0.71
C ILE A 179 -3.91 -7.54 -0.02
N MET A 180 -2.75 -7.00 0.33
CA MET A 180 -1.66 -7.79 0.92
C MET A 180 -1.70 -7.75 2.45
N ILE A 181 -2.12 -8.85 3.09
CA ILE A 181 -2.16 -8.95 4.57
C ILE A 181 -1.20 -10.04 5.03
N TYR A 182 0.06 -9.66 5.25
CA TYR A 182 1.10 -10.57 5.73
C TYR A 182 1.22 -10.48 7.24
N VAL A 183 0.69 -11.48 7.94
CA VAL A 183 0.50 -11.47 9.40
C VAL A 183 1.81 -11.77 10.13
N LYS A 184 2.22 -13.04 10.16
CA LYS A 184 3.38 -13.51 10.96
C LYS A 184 4.67 -12.80 10.63
N PRO A 185 5.00 -12.58 9.35
CA PRO A 185 6.27 -11.98 9.04
C PRO A 185 6.51 -10.56 9.54
N PHE A 186 5.44 -9.78 9.56
CA PHE A 186 5.46 -8.41 10.03
C PHE A 186 4.91 -8.30 11.46
N ARG A 187 4.77 -9.43 12.16
CA ARG A 187 4.25 -9.52 13.54
C ARG A 187 2.94 -8.74 13.71
N ARG A 188 2.05 -8.87 12.74
CA ARG A 188 0.73 -8.21 12.76
C ARG A 188 -0.31 -9.12 13.42
N SER A 189 -1.40 -8.52 13.89
CA SER A 189 -2.55 -9.27 14.38
C SER A 189 -3.25 -10.00 13.23
N ILE A 190 -3.65 -11.25 13.47
CA ILE A 190 -4.44 -12.04 12.51
C ILE A 190 -5.83 -11.43 12.27
N CYS A 191 -6.35 -10.68 13.25
CA CYS A 191 -7.62 -9.96 13.16
C CYS A 191 -7.64 -8.88 12.07
N ARG A 192 -6.48 -8.51 11.50
CA ARG A 192 -6.42 -7.62 10.34
C ARG A 192 -7.05 -8.23 9.10
N ILE A 193 -7.06 -9.56 8.94
CA ILE A 193 -7.68 -10.22 7.78
C ILE A 193 -9.15 -9.82 7.63
N PRO A 194 -10.04 -10.12 8.60
CA PRO A 194 -11.45 -9.74 8.48
C PRO A 194 -11.67 -8.22 8.56
N TYR A 195 -10.83 -7.47 9.28
CA TYR A 195 -11.01 -6.03 9.42
C TYR A 195 -10.72 -5.27 8.11
N GLU A 196 -9.57 -5.50 7.51
CA GLU A 196 -9.10 -4.78 6.31
C GLU A 196 -9.91 -5.18 5.06
N THR A 197 -10.28 -6.46 4.95
CA THR A 197 -11.13 -6.96 3.85
C THR A 197 -12.51 -6.30 3.85
N ARG A 198 -13.12 -6.09 5.03
CA ARG A 198 -14.41 -5.38 5.15
C ARG A 198 -14.29 -3.91 4.75
N ILE A 199 -13.19 -3.24 5.10
CA ILE A 199 -12.93 -1.87 4.65
C ILE A 199 -12.74 -1.85 3.12
N ALA A 200 -11.93 -2.76 2.57
CA ALA A 200 -11.69 -2.84 1.13
C ALA A 200 -12.99 -3.08 0.35
N ARG A 201 -13.85 -3.99 0.81
CA ARG A 201 -15.16 -4.26 0.19
C ARG A 201 -16.04 -3.02 0.07
N LYS A 202 -16.01 -2.11 1.06
CA LYS A 202 -16.76 -0.84 1.00
C LYS A 202 -16.34 0.00 -0.21
N TYR A 203 -15.06 0.01 -0.57
CA TYR A 203 -14.55 0.76 -1.72
C TYR A 203 -14.79 0.04 -3.05
N LEU A 204 -14.54 -1.27 -3.10
CA LEU A 204 -14.65 -2.04 -4.34
C LEU A 204 -16.09 -2.32 -4.77
N LYS A 205 -17.04 -2.30 -3.83
CA LYS A 205 -18.43 -2.72 -4.06
C LYS A 205 -18.45 -4.14 -4.66
N ASN A 206 -18.75 -4.26 -5.96
CA ASN A 206 -18.88 -5.53 -6.67
C ASN A 206 -17.62 -5.91 -7.47
N LYS A 207 -16.58 -5.07 -7.48
CA LYS A 207 -15.32 -5.42 -8.14
C LYS A 207 -14.62 -6.57 -7.42
N PRO A 208 -13.92 -7.47 -8.14
CA PRO A 208 -13.19 -8.56 -7.53
C PRO A 208 -12.17 -8.07 -6.48
N LEU A 209 -12.27 -8.65 -5.29
CA LEU A 209 -11.36 -8.42 -4.17
C LEU A 209 -10.63 -9.72 -3.84
N ILE A 210 -9.33 -9.74 -4.11
CA ILE A 210 -8.47 -10.88 -3.79
C ILE A 210 -7.69 -10.59 -2.51
N LEU A 211 -7.56 -11.57 -1.63
CA LEU A 211 -6.73 -11.47 -0.43
C LEU A 211 -5.38 -12.15 -0.66
N GLY A 212 -4.29 -11.39 -0.57
CA GLY A 212 -2.93 -11.89 -0.55
C GLY A 212 -2.48 -12.27 0.86
N LEU A 213 -2.13 -13.54 1.08
CA LEU A 213 -1.62 -14.10 2.33
C LEU A 213 -0.15 -14.53 2.19
N ALA A 214 0.61 -14.42 3.29
CA ALA A 214 1.99 -14.88 3.31
C ALA A 214 2.04 -16.42 3.41
N SER A 215 2.98 -17.04 2.69
CA SER A 215 3.24 -18.49 2.74
C SER A 215 4.70 -18.84 3.02
N TRP A 216 5.54 -17.84 3.31
CA TRP A 216 6.97 -18.00 3.61
C TRP A 216 7.29 -17.82 5.11
N PRO A 217 8.49 -18.20 5.60
CA PRO A 217 8.85 -18.14 7.02
C PRO A 217 8.88 -16.71 7.61
N PRO A 218 8.29 -16.48 8.78
CA PRO A 218 8.04 -17.47 9.83
C PRO A 218 6.65 -18.13 9.79
N THR A 219 5.86 -17.95 8.72
CA THR A 219 4.52 -18.54 8.60
C THR A 219 4.58 -20.07 8.58
N THR A 220 3.80 -20.74 9.45
CA THR A 220 3.71 -22.20 9.53
C THR A 220 2.49 -22.75 8.77
N PRO A 221 2.40 -24.08 8.55
CA PRO A 221 1.19 -24.72 8.03
C PRO A 221 -0.07 -24.44 8.85
N GLU A 222 0.06 -24.39 10.18
CA GLU A 222 -1.04 -24.08 11.09
C GLU A 222 -1.53 -22.63 10.89
N ASP A 223 -0.59 -21.70 10.75
CA ASP A 223 -0.90 -20.30 10.47
C ASP A 223 -1.59 -20.12 9.11
N ILE A 224 -1.21 -20.91 8.10
CA ILE A 224 -1.87 -20.90 6.78
C ILE A 224 -3.32 -21.36 6.91
N GLU A 225 -3.56 -22.44 7.66
CA GLU A 225 -4.93 -22.94 7.88
C GLU A 225 -5.77 -21.92 8.64
N GLU A 226 -5.24 -21.32 9.71
CA GLU A 226 -5.96 -20.33 10.52
C GLU A 226 -6.30 -19.07 9.70
N GLN A 227 -5.33 -18.53 8.97
CA GLN A 227 -5.53 -17.34 8.13
C GLN A 227 -6.52 -17.61 7.00
N LEU A 228 -6.48 -18.78 6.38
CA LEU A 228 -7.40 -19.12 5.29
C LEU A 228 -8.84 -19.34 5.80
N LYS A 229 -9.05 -19.85 7.04
CA LYS A 229 -10.40 -19.88 7.66
C LYS A 229 -10.99 -18.47 7.76
N LEU A 230 -10.20 -17.53 8.30
CA LEU A 230 -10.65 -16.14 8.42
C LEU A 230 -10.87 -15.47 7.06
N ALA A 231 -10.07 -15.83 6.06
CA ALA A 231 -10.24 -15.35 4.69
C ALA A 231 -11.58 -15.81 4.09
N LEU A 232 -11.95 -17.09 4.25
CA LEU A 232 -13.21 -17.62 3.75
C LEU A 232 -14.44 -17.01 4.42
N ASP A 233 -14.32 -16.57 5.68
CA ASP A 233 -15.38 -15.85 6.40
C ASP A 233 -15.38 -14.32 6.14
N SER A 234 -14.49 -13.84 5.27
CA SER A 234 -14.35 -12.42 4.91
C SER A 234 -15.02 -12.11 3.56
N PRO A 235 -15.40 -10.85 3.29
CA PRO A 235 -16.11 -10.48 2.06
C PRO A 235 -15.16 -10.35 0.85
N ILE A 236 -14.46 -11.42 0.50
CA ILE A 236 -13.48 -11.51 -0.59
C ILE A 236 -13.99 -12.46 -1.69
N ASP A 237 -13.47 -12.31 -2.90
CA ASP A 237 -13.82 -13.14 -4.06
C ASP A 237 -12.76 -14.21 -4.37
N GLY A 238 -11.58 -14.11 -3.74
CA GLY A 238 -10.52 -15.11 -3.89
C GLY A 238 -9.35 -14.89 -2.93
N VAL A 239 -8.45 -15.87 -2.87
CA VAL A 239 -7.24 -15.85 -2.04
C VAL A 239 -6.03 -16.18 -2.89
N SER A 240 -4.92 -15.49 -2.65
CA SER A 240 -3.62 -15.74 -3.27
C SER A 240 -2.54 -15.87 -2.19
N PHE A 241 -1.60 -16.80 -2.36
CA PHE A 241 -0.46 -16.96 -1.46
C PHE A 241 0.83 -16.42 -2.07
N TYR A 242 1.56 -15.62 -1.31
CA TYR A 242 2.83 -15.01 -1.71
C TYR A 242 3.93 -15.32 -0.68
N SER A 243 5.19 -15.56 -1.03
CA SER A 243 5.85 -15.61 -2.34
C SER A 243 6.33 -17.03 -2.57
N TYR A 244 5.95 -17.62 -3.70
CA TYR A 244 6.26 -19.01 -4.05
C TYR A 244 7.76 -19.33 -4.01
N GLY A 245 8.64 -18.37 -4.32
CA GLY A 245 10.09 -18.59 -4.27
C GLY A 245 10.64 -18.84 -2.87
N TRP A 246 9.93 -18.40 -1.82
CA TRP A 246 10.35 -18.54 -0.42
C TRP A 246 9.41 -19.45 0.39
N THR A 247 8.40 -20.04 -0.24
CA THR A 247 7.44 -20.94 0.40
C THR A 247 8.08 -22.30 0.65
N PRO A 248 8.20 -22.76 1.91
CA PRO A 248 8.72 -24.10 2.21
C PRO A 248 7.78 -25.19 1.70
N GLU A 249 8.31 -26.36 1.35
CA GLU A 249 7.52 -27.49 0.84
C GLU A 249 6.33 -27.85 1.75
N LYS A 250 6.53 -27.86 3.07
CA LYS A 250 5.46 -28.11 4.04
C LYS A 250 4.28 -27.13 3.91
N ASN A 251 4.54 -25.87 3.56
CA ASN A 251 3.52 -24.85 3.38
C ASN A 251 2.79 -25.05 2.04
N PHE A 252 3.51 -25.43 0.97
CA PHE A 252 2.89 -25.82 -0.30
C PHE A 252 1.95 -27.02 -0.16
N LEU A 253 2.40 -28.08 0.53
CA LEU A 253 1.59 -29.26 0.78
C LEU A 253 0.33 -28.90 1.58
N LYS A 254 0.46 -28.00 2.56
CA LYS A 254 -0.67 -27.52 3.33
C LYS A 254 -1.68 -26.73 2.49
N ILE A 255 -1.22 -25.79 1.67
CA ILE A 255 -2.09 -25.02 0.77
C ILE A 255 -2.86 -25.96 -0.17
N LYS A 256 -2.15 -26.91 -0.79
CA LYS A 256 -2.77 -27.92 -1.67
C LYS A 256 -3.82 -28.76 -0.95
N GLU A 257 -3.55 -29.17 0.29
CA GLU A 257 -4.52 -29.89 1.13
C GLU A 257 -5.78 -29.05 1.37
N LEU A 258 -5.61 -27.79 1.76
CA LEU A 258 -6.71 -26.88 2.09
C LEU A 258 -7.58 -26.51 0.88
N PHE A 259 -6.97 -26.25 -0.27
CA PHE A 259 -7.71 -25.95 -1.50
C PHE A 259 -8.60 -27.13 -1.91
N LYS A 260 -8.08 -28.36 -1.81
CA LYS A 260 -8.90 -29.57 -2.01
C LYS A 260 -10.01 -29.71 -0.97
N ARG A 261 -9.69 -29.46 0.30
CA ARG A 261 -10.64 -29.58 1.43
C ARG A 261 -11.81 -28.62 1.29
N TRP A 262 -11.55 -27.40 0.85
CA TRP A 262 -12.55 -26.32 0.77
C TRP A 262 -13.09 -26.05 -0.62
N LYS A 263 -12.65 -26.81 -1.63
CA LYS A 263 -13.10 -26.73 -3.03
C LYS A 263 -12.96 -25.30 -3.61
N ILE A 264 -11.83 -24.68 -3.29
CA ILE A 264 -11.39 -23.39 -3.83
C ILE A 264 -10.18 -23.60 -4.76
#